data_AF-A0A0C3BB03-F1
#
_entry.id   AF-A0A0C3BB03-F1
#
_cell.length_a   1.000
_cell.length_b   1.000
_cell.length_c   1.000
_cell.angle_alpha   90.00
_cell.angle_beta   90.00
_cell.angle_gamma   90.00
#
_symmetry.space_group_name_H-M   'P 1'
#
loop_
_entity.id
_entity.type
_entity.pdbx_description
1 polymer ?
#
loop_
_entity_poly.entity_id
_entity_poly.type
_entity_poly.pdbx_seq_one_letter_code
_entity_poly.pdbx_strand_id
1 'polypeptide(L)'
;MPGCAKSDTKKSQLLQKAHDDLMAQAVAAYCTKLKKPAGLKQWGARTICKDFESLNRQAMGKDIKLIYSTLMHLATGGKTKAQSNAEKSWLSDAEVEIVIAYIGEIGN
;
A
#
# COMPACT_ATOMS: atom_id res chain seq x y z
N MET A 1 -26.92 -11.10 12.00
CA MET A 1 -26.29 -10.91 13.32
C MET A 1 -25.33 -9.73 13.22
N PRO A 2 -25.32 -8.77 14.17
CA PRO A 2 -24.32 -7.71 14.17
C PRO A 2 -22.91 -8.35 14.21
N GLY A 3 -22.06 -7.91 13.29
CA GLY A 3 -20.83 -8.61 12.89
C GLY A 3 -19.79 -8.69 14.00
N CYS A 4 -19.21 -9.89 14.16
CA CYS A 4 -18.12 -10.13 15.10
C CYS A 4 -16.93 -9.19 14.85
N ALA A 5 -16.24 -8.82 15.93
CA ALA A 5 -14.99 -8.07 15.83
C ALA A 5 -13.99 -8.84 14.95
N LYS A 6 -13.29 -8.12 14.06
CA LYS A 6 -12.27 -8.71 13.19
C LYS A 6 -11.13 -9.31 14.02
N SER A 7 -10.54 -10.40 13.55
CA SER A 7 -9.29 -10.93 14.12
C SER A 7 -8.16 -9.90 14.00
N ASP A 8 -7.19 -9.97 14.89
CA ASP A 8 -6.07 -9.02 14.89
C ASP A 8 -5.21 -9.14 13.62
N THR A 9 -5.07 -10.36 13.09
CA THR A 9 -4.46 -10.60 11.77
C THR A 9 -5.19 -9.81 10.67
N LYS A 10 -6.52 -9.84 10.65
CA LYS A 10 -7.30 -9.11 9.64
C LYS A 10 -7.19 -7.60 9.80
N LYS A 11 -7.13 -7.11 11.05
CA LYS A 11 -6.86 -5.68 11.32
C LYS A 11 -5.47 -5.27 10.81
N SER A 12 -4.44 -6.08 11.07
CA SER A 12 -3.08 -5.85 10.59
C SER A 12 -3.00 -5.81 9.05
N GLN A 13 -3.64 -6.76 8.37
CA GLN A 13 -3.72 -6.77 6.90
C GLN A 13 -4.38 -5.49 6.35
N LEU A 14 -5.46 -5.02 6.99
CA LEU A 14 -6.13 -3.78 6.58
C LEU A 14 -5.25 -2.53 6.78
N LEU A 15 -4.48 -2.49 7.89
CA LEU A 15 -3.53 -1.41 8.13
C LEU A 15 -2.40 -1.41 7.10
N GLN A 16 -1.84 -2.59 6.79
CA GLN A 16 -0.79 -2.72 5.78
C GLN A 16 -1.29 -2.27 4.41
N LYS A 17 -2.50 -2.70 4.02
CA LYS A 17 -3.12 -2.28 2.76
C LYS A 17 -3.31 -0.75 2.70
N ALA A 18 -3.83 -0.16 3.76
CA ALA A 18 -3.99 1.30 3.83
C ALA A 18 -2.65 2.05 3.73
N HIS A 19 -1.60 1.53 4.36
CA HIS A 19 -0.25 2.07 4.24
C HIS A 19 0.27 1.97 2.79
N ASP A 20 0.13 0.81 2.16
CA ASP A 20 0.62 0.58 0.80
C ASP A 20 -0.12 1.43 -0.23
N ASP A 21 -1.44 1.60 -0.08
CA ASP A 21 -2.26 2.48 -0.90
C ASP A 21 -1.81 3.95 -0.77
N LEU A 22 -1.59 4.42 0.46
CA LEU A 22 -1.08 5.78 0.73
C LEU A 22 0.32 5.98 0.13
N MET A 23 1.19 4.98 0.25
CA MET A 23 2.53 5.01 -0.33
C MET A 23 2.47 5.06 -1.86
N ALA A 24 1.59 4.30 -2.50
CA ALA A 24 1.42 4.32 -3.95
C ALA A 24 0.98 5.69 -4.48
N GLN A 25 0.06 6.35 -3.76
CA GLN A 25 -0.36 7.73 -4.08
C GLN A 25 0.80 8.72 -3.95
N ALA A 26 1.59 8.61 -2.88
CA ALA A 26 2.76 9.47 -2.66
C ALA A 26 3.85 9.26 -3.73
N VAL A 27 4.09 8.01 -4.15
CA VAL A 27 5.02 7.68 -5.25
C VAL A 27 4.54 8.27 -6.56
N ALA A 28 3.26 8.12 -6.91
CA ALA A 28 2.69 8.71 -8.12
C ALA A 28 2.88 10.24 -8.13
N ALA A 29 2.56 10.91 -7.02
CA ALA A 29 2.77 12.35 -6.88
C ALA A 29 4.23 12.74 -7.02
N TYR A 30 5.17 12.00 -6.43
CA TYR A 30 6.60 12.26 -6.57
C TYR A 30 7.08 12.09 -8.02
N CYS A 31 6.66 11.02 -8.70
CA CYS A 31 7.00 10.78 -10.10
C CYS A 31 6.49 11.90 -11.02
N THR A 32 5.28 12.45 -10.78
CA THR A 32 4.79 13.61 -11.55
C THR A 32 5.62 14.87 -11.31
N LYS A 33 6.13 15.08 -10.09
CA LYS A 33 6.99 16.22 -9.76
C LYS A 33 8.38 16.09 -10.37
N LEU A 34 8.93 14.87 -10.46
CA LEU A 34 10.21 14.61 -11.11
C LEU A 34 10.20 14.91 -12.61
N LYS A 35 9.07 14.69 -13.29
CA LYS A 35 8.92 14.98 -14.73
C LYS A 35 8.91 16.48 -15.06
N LYS A 36 8.88 17.37 -14.06
CA LYS A 36 8.88 18.83 -14.31
C LYS A 36 10.26 19.29 -14.81
N PRO A 37 10.32 20.25 -15.75
CA PRO A 37 11.58 20.76 -16.27
C PRO A 37 12.43 21.38 -15.17
N ALA A 38 13.76 21.27 -15.32
CA ALA A 38 14.73 21.86 -14.41
C ALA A 38 14.51 23.39 -14.33
N GLY A 39 14.34 23.93 -13.12
CA GLY A 39 14.10 25.36 -12.87
C GLY A 39 12.87 25.64 -12.00
N LEU A 40 11.93 24.70 -11.89
CA LEU A 40 10.82 24.78 -10.92
C LEU A 40 11.21 24.14 -9.58
N LYS A 41 10.71 24.69 -8.46
CA LYS A 41 10.96 24.15 -7.11
C LYS A 41 10.55 22.68 -7.04
N GLN A 42 11.53 21.78 -7.04
CA GLN A 42 11.32 20.35 -6.86
C GLN A 42 11.07 20.07 -5.38
N TRP A 43 10.03 19.28 -5.10
CA TRP A 43 9.72 18.88 -3.73
C TRP A 43 10.52 17.63 -3.41
N GLY A 44 11.28 17.67 -2.31
CA GLY A 44 12.00 16.50 -1.84
C GLY A 44 11.05 15.39 -1.39
N ALA A 45 11.49 14.14 -1.50
CA ALA A 45 10.72 12.96 -1.08
C ALA A 45 10.17 13.10 0.36
N ARG A 46 10.96 13.67 1.28
CA ARG A 46 10.54 13.92 2.67
C ARG A 46 9.36 14.88 2.80
N THR A 47 9.33 15.93 1.98
CA THR A 47 8.24 16.92 1.99
C THR A 47 6.95 16.26 1.51
N ILE A 48 7.03 15.47 0.44
CA ILE A 48 5.88 14.74 -0.08
C ILE A 48 5.35 13.75 0.95
N CYS A 49 6.21 12.95 1.59
CA CYS A 49 5.78 12.04 2.65
C CYS A 49 5.01 12.78 3.75
N LYS A 50 5.55 13.88 4.28
CA LYS A 50 4.90 14.67 5.35
C LYS A 50 3.54 15.25 4.92
N ASP A 51 3.45 15.75 3.69
CA ASP A 51 2.18 16.24 3.16
C ASP A 51 1.13 15.13 3.10
N PHE A 52 1.49 13.96 2.56
CA PHE A 52 0.57 12.82 2.50
C PHE A 52 0.20 12.25 3.87
N GLU A 53 1.14 12.21 4.82
CA GLU A 53 0.86 11.88 6.23
C GLU A 53 -0.18 12.86 6.82
N SER A 54 0.02 14.16 6.61
CA SER A 54 -0.88 15.20 7.12
C SER A 54 -2.27 15.13 6.49
N LEU A 55 -2.35 14.90 5.17
CA LEU A 55 -3.60 14.76 4.43
C LEU A 55 -4.36 13.52 4.86
N ASN A 56 -3.67 12.38 5.05
CA ASN A 56 -4.30 11.16 5.53
C ASN A 56 -4.83 11.31 6.97
N ARG A 57 -4.07 12.02 7.82
CA ARG A 57 -4.52 12.35 9.18
C ARG A 57 -5.77 13.23 9.17
N GLN A 58 -5.85 14.22 8.27
CA GLN A 58 -7.03 15.07 8.13
C GLN A 58 -8.25 14.30 7.57
N ALA A 59 -8.04 13.45 6.56
CA ALA A 59 -9.12 12.76 5.87
C ALA A 59 -9.66 11.55 6.63
N MET A 60 -8.78 10.73 7.23
CA MET A 60 -9.14 9.45 7.85
C MET A 60 -8.96 9.44 9.37
N GLY A 61 -8.35 10.47 9.96
CA GLY A 61 -8.02 10.52 11.39
C GLY A 61 -6.94 9.52 11.82
N LYS A 62 -6.30 8.82 10.88
CA LYS A 62 -5.29 7.79 11.14
C LYS A 62 -3.89 8.35 10.90
N ASP A 63 -3.02 8.12 11.87
CA ASP A 63 -1.61 8.42 11.74
C ASP A 63 -0.90 7.24 11.07
N ILE A 64 -0.51 7.42 9.80
CA ILE A 64 0.22 6.42 9.03
C ILE A 64 1.51 7.09 8.59
N LYS A 65 2.63 6.65 9.17
CA LYS A 65 3.96 7.18 8.86
C LYS A 65 4.51 6.59 7.56
N LEU A 66 4.99 7.44 6.67
CA LEU A 66 5.61 7.09 5.40
C LEU A 66 7.14 7.28 5.49
N ILE A 67 7.87 6.29 5.01
CA ILE A 67 9.34 6.34 4.97
C ILE A 67 9.81 6.83 3.59
N TYR A 68 10.55 7.95 3.58
CA TYR A 68 11.00 8.59 2.34
C TYR A 68 11.93 7.70 1.50
N SER A 69 12.77 6.85 2.12
CA SER A 69 13.67 5.96 1.39
C SER A 69 12.89 4.90 0.62
N THR A 70 11.81 4.37 1.22
CA THR A 70 10.88 3.46 0.54
C THR A 70 10.21 4.15 -0.65
N LEU A 71 9.76 5.39 -0.48
CA LEU A 71 9.18 6.17 -1.58
C LEU A 71 10.17 6.33 -2.75
N MET A 72 11.42 6.69 -2.46
CA MET A 72 12.45 6.82 -3.50
C MET A 72 12.72 5.49 -4.22
N HIS A 73 12.86 4.40 -3.46
CA HIS A 73 13.09 3.07 -4.01
C HIS A 73 11.93 2.62 -4.93
N LEU A 74 10.69 2.85 -4.51
CA LEU A 74 9.51 2.53 -5.33
C LEU A 74 9.42 3.44 -6.57
N ALA A 75 9.77 4.71 -6.45
CA ALA A 75 9.78 5.64 -7.59
C ALA A 75 10.80 5.25 -8.67
N THR A 76 11.90 4.60 -8.29
CA THR A 76 12.90 4.06 -9.23
C THR A 76 12.53 2.68 -9.81
N GLY A 77 11.33 2.16 -9.53
CA GLY A 77 10.86 0.85 -10.03
C GLY A 77 11.07 -0.32 -9.07
N GLY A 78 11.39 -0.04 -7.80
CA GLY A 78 11.42 -1.07 -6.77
C GLY A 78 10.04 -1.66 -6.48
N LYS A 79 10.02 -2.86 -5.88
CA LYS A 79 8.78 -3.60 -5.57
C LYS A 79 8.39 -3.44 -4.11
N THR A 80 7.09 -3.46 -3.84
CA THR A 80 6.59 -3.60 -2.46
C THR A 80 6.77 -5.03 -1.97
N LYS A 81 6.73 -5.23 -0.64
CA LYS A 81 6.73 -6.59 -0.07
C LYS A 81 5.54 -7.41 -0.56
N ALA A 82 4.36 -6.80 -0.69
CA ALA A 82 3.18 -7.46 -1.21
C ALA A 82 3.40 -7.96 -2.65
N GLN A 83 3.95 -7.12 -3.53
CA GLN A 83 4.29 -7.49 -4.90
C GLN A 83 5.36 -8.59 -4.94
N SER A 84 6.45 -8.44 -4.18
CA SER A 84 7.50 -9.46 -4.15
C SER A 84 7.00 -10.80 -3.61
N ASN A 85 6.03 -10.80 -2.69
CA ASN A 85 5.45 -12.02 -2.16
C ASN A 85 4.47 -12.65 -3.16
N ALA A 86 3.66 -11.85 -3.87
CA ALA A 86 2.78 -12.33 -4.93
C ALA A 86 3.58 -13.02 -6.05
N GLU A 87 4.71 -12.45 -6.46
CA GLU A 87 5.60 -13.06 -7.46
C GLU A 87 6.22 -14.40 -7.02
N LYS A 88 6.36 -14.61 -5.72
CA LYS A 88 6.92 -15.84 -5.13
C LYS A 88 5.84 -16.81 -4.65
N SER A 89 4.57 -16.44 -4.81
CA SER A 89 3.45 -17.25 -4.35
C SER A 89 3.41 -18.56 -5.13
N TRP A 90 3.10 -19.66 -4.44
CA TRP A 90 2.92 -20.95 -5.08
C TRP A 90 1.60 -21.04 -5.86
N LEU A 91 0.64 -20.20 -5.51
CA LEU A 91 -0.66 -20.11 -6.15
C LEU A 91 -0.84 -18.71 -6.72
N SER A 92 -1.31 -18.64 -7.95
CA SER A 92 -1.84 -17.41 -8.53
C SER A 92 -3.12 -17.00 -7.81
N ASP A 93 -3.51 -15.73 -7.90
CA ASP A 93 -4.74 -15.22 -7.29
C ASP A 93 -5.98 -16.03 -7.74
N ALA A 94 -5.99 -16.45 -9.02
CA ALA A 94 -7.05 -17.31 -9.57
C ALA A 94 -7.07 -18.71 -8.94
N GLU A 95 -5.90 -19.33 -8.74
CA GLU A 95 -5.81 -20.64 -8.07
C GLU A 95 -6.18 -20.56 -6.59
N VAL A 96 -5.84 -19.45 -5.92
CA VAL A 96 -6.25 -19.20 -4.54
C VAL A 96 -7.78 -19.16 -4.44
N GLU A 97 -8.47 -18.49 -5.37
CA GLU A 97 -9.93 -18.47 -5.40
C GLU A 97 -10.53 -19.87 -5.57
N ILE A 98 -9.97 -20.69 -6.47
CA ILE A 98 -10.41 -22.08 -6.69
C ILE A 98 -10.23 -22.92 -5.43
N VAL A 99 -9.07 -22.83 -4.77
CA VAL A 99 -8.79 -23.59 -3.54
C VAL A 99 -9.72 -23.17 -2.40
N ILE A 100 -9.97 -21.86 -2.23
CA ILE A 100 -10.91 -21.36 -1.21
C ILE A 100 -12.33 -21.86 -1.48
N ALA A 101 -12.79 -21.81 -2.74
CA ALA A 101 -14.10 -22.31 -3.13
C ALA A 101 -14.22 -23.81 -2.83
N TYR A 102 -13.21 -24.61 -3.23
CA TYR A 102 -13.16 -26.04 -2.99
C TYR A 102 -13.17 -26.41 -1.50
N ILE A 103 -12.40 -25.71 -0.66
CA ILE A 103 -12.40 -25.91 0.79
C ILE A 103 -13.77 -25.54 1.38
N GLY A 104 -14.41 -24.48 0.88
CA GLY A 104 -15.75 -24.07 1.29
C GLY A 104 -16.85 -25.08 0.91
N GLU A 105 -16.69 -25.76 -0.23
CA GLU A 105 -17.60 -26.83 -0.68
C GLU A 105 -17.44 -28.12 0.14
N ILE A 106 -16.21 -28.49 0.52
CA ILE A 106 -15.93 -29.71 1.30
C ILE A 106 -16.12 -29.52 2.81
N GLY A 107 -16.00 -28.29 3.30
CA GLY A 107 -16.14 -27.95 4.72
C GLY A 107 -17.59 -27.80 5.22
N ASN A 108 -18.59 -27.91 4.33
CA ASN A 108 -20.02 -28.00 4.67
C ASN A 108 -20.48 -29.45 4.72
#